data_AF-A0A2A2D2B3-F1
#
_entry.id   AF-A0A2A2D2B3-F1
#
_cell.length_a   1.000
_cell.length_b   1.000
_cell.length_c   1.000
_cell.angle_alpha   90.00
_cell.angle_beta   90.00
_cell.angle_gamma   90.00
#
_symmetry.space_group_name_H-M   'P 1'
#
loop_
_entity.id
_entity.type
_entity.pdbx_description
1 polymer ?
#
loop_
_entity_poly.entity_id
_entity_poly.type
_entity_poly.pdbx_seq_one_letter_code
_entity_poly.pdbx_strand_id
1 'polypeptide(L)' 'MVKLCRVRRFGVGGFVEAARARVRRAGAAVEAAREAGDAYALAVAADELEDALRLARENGVDMEGERS' A
#
# COMPACT_ATOMS: atom_id res chain seq x y z
N MET A 1 -4.03 1.33 -36.19
CA MET A 1 -5.07 1.20 -35.15
C MET A 1 -4.38 0.95 -33.81
N VAL A 2 -3.92 2.02 -33.16
CA VAL A 2 -3.22 1.92 -31.87
C VAL A 2 -4.27 1.83 -30.76
N LYS A 3 -4.36 0.66 -30.13
CA LYS A 3 -5.22 0.36 -29.00
C LYS A 3 -4.68 1.15 -27.81
N LEU A 4 -5.25 2.33 -27.54
CA LEU A 4 -4.92 3.11 -26.36
C LEU A 4 -5.12 2.21 -25.12
N CYS A 5 -4.03 1.81 -24.48
CA CYS A 5 -4.06 1.25 -23.13
C CYS A 5 -4.71 2.29 -22.24
N ARG A 6 -5.97 2.07 -21.90
CA ARG A 6 -6.78 2.95 -21.06
C ARG A 6 -6.24 2.83 -19.63
N VAL A 7 -5.24 3.63 -19.29
CA VAL A 7 -4.83 3.83 -17.90
C VAL A 7 -6.08 4.37 -17.20
N ARG A 8 -6.72 3.54 -16.38
CA ARG A 8 -7.92 3.93 -15.64
C ARG A 8 -7.56 5.17 -14.83
N ARG A 9 -8.20 6.30 -15.15
CA ARG A 9 -8.14 7.50 -14.34
C ARG A 9 -8.90 7.19 -13.05
N PHE A 10 -8.19 6.68 -12.05
CA PHE A 10 -8.74 6.57 -10.71
C PHE A 10 -9.06 7.99 -10.25
N GLY A 11 -10.34 8.30 -10.04
CA GLY A 11 -10.71 9.49 -9.27
C GLY A 11 -10.10 9.41 -7.88
N VAL A 12 -10.06 10.52 -7.15
CA VAL A 12 -9.43 10.60 -5.81
C VAL A 12 -9.87 9.43 -4.90
N GLY A 13 -11.15 9.05 -4.89
CA GLY A 13 -11.64 7.90 -4.12
C GLY A 13 -11.09 6.53 -4.57
N GLY A 14 -10.80 6.35 -5.85
CA GLY A 14 -10.19 5.12 -6.36
C GLY A 14 -8.70 4.99 -6.03
N PHE A 15 -7.99 6.12 -5.97
CA PHE A 15 -6.62 6.17 -5.49
C PHE A 15 -6.54 5.87 -3.99
N VAL A 16 -7.42 6.50 -3.18
CA VAL A 16 -7.52 6.26 -1.73
C VAL A 16 -7.70 4.77 -1.43
N GLU A 17 -8.64 4.10 -2.10
CA GLU A 17 -8.88 2.68 -1.87
C GLU A 17 -7.72 1.79 -2.35
N ALA A 18 -7.04 2.16 -3.43
CA ALA A 18 -5.85 1.46 -3.89
C ALA A 18 -4.67 1.63 -2.91
N ALA A 19 -4.48 2.83 -2.37
CA ALA A 19 -3.45 3.12 -1.38
C ALA A 19 -3.70 2.33 -0.08
N ARG A 20 -4.95 2.33 0.42
CA ARG A 20 -5.37 1.52 1.57
C ARG A 20 -5.16 0.03 1.34
N ALA A 21 -5.52 -0.47 0.17
CA ALA A 21 -5.30 -1.87 -0.17
C ALA A 21 -3.80 -2.24 -0.21
N ARG A 22 -2.94 -1.34 -0.70
CA ARG A 22 -1.49 -1.55 -0.72
C ARG A 22 -0.91 -1.63 0.69
N VAL A 23 -1.26 -0.69 1.57
CA VAL A 23 -0.80 -0.71 2.97
C VAL A 23 -1.25 -1.97 3.69
N ARG A 24 -2.52 -2.40 3.53
CA ARG A 24 -3.00 -3.65 4.14
C ARG A 24 -2.20 -4.87 3.66
N ARG A 25 -1.87 -4.94 2.37
CA ARG A 25 -1.08 -6.04 1.82
C ARG A 25 0.35 -6.06 2.34
N ALA A 26 1.00 -4.89 2.37
CA ALA A 26 2.36 -4.78 2.90
C ALA A 26 2.41 -5.12 4.39
N GLY A 27 1.43 -4.66 5.19
CA GLY A 27 1.29 -5.04 6.59
C GLY A 27 1.11 -6.55 6.80
N ALA A 28 0.26 -7.19 6.00
CA ALA A 28 0.10 -8.65 6.06
C ALA A 28 1.39 -9.40 5.69
N ALA A 29 2.18 -8.87 4.74
CA ALA A 29 3.46 -9.46 4.36
C ALA A 29 4.52 -9.35 5.48
N VAL A 30 4.52 -8.23 6.22
CA VAL A 30 5.40 -8.04 7.39
C VAL A 30 5.09 -9.09 8.46
N GLU A 31 3.81 -9.27 8.81
CA GLU A 31 3.41 -10.26 9.82
C GLU A 31 3.74 -11.69 9.35
N ALA A 32 3.46 -12.02 8.09
CA ALA A 32 3.81 -13.33 7.54
C ALA A 32 5.32 -13.61 7.56
N ALA A 33 6.15 -12.63 7.20
CA ALA A 33 7.61 -12.76 7.24
C ALA A 33 8.14 -12.90 8.67
N ARG A 34 7.52 -12.17 9.61
CA ARG A 34 7.84 -12.27 11.04
C ARG A 34 7.50 -13.65 11.60
N GLU A 35 6.32 -14.19 11.28
CA GLU A 35 5.90 -15.53 11.67
C GLU A 35 6.80 -16.61 11.08
N ALA A 36 7.25 -16.43 9.83
CA ALA A 36 8.18 -17.34 9.17
C ALA A 36 9.62 -17.25 9.68
N GLY A 37 9.97 -16.22 10.47
CA GLY A 37 11.34 -15.97 10.92
C GLY A 37 12.30 -15.59 9.78
N ASP A 38 11.78 -15.12 8.65
CA ASP A 38 12.58 -14.74 7.49
C ASP A 38 13.00 -13.27 7.63
N ALA A 39 14.22 -13.05 8.11
CA ALA A 39 14.77 -11.73 8.33
C ALA A 39 14.91 -10.90 7.04
N TYR A 40 15.18 -11.54 5.90
CA TYR A 40 15.29 -10.83 4.62
C TYR A 40 13.92 -10.42 4.12
N ALA A 41 12.95 -11.34 4.09
CA ALA A 41 11.59 -11.03 3.69
C ALA A 41 10.95 -9.98 4.62
N LEU A 42 11.27 -10.02 5.92
CA LEU A 42 10.81 -9.02 6.88
C LEU A 42 11.35 -7.63 6.55
N ALA A 43 12.64 -7.51 6.23
CA ALA A 43 13.25 -6.23 5.85
C ALA A 43 12.60 -5.66 4.56
N VAL A 44 12.40 -6.52 3.55
CA VAL A 44 11.75 -6.11 2.28
C VAL A 44 10.30 -5.70 2.51
N ALA A 45 9.53 -6.48 3.27
CA ALA A 45 8.13 -6.17 3.53
C ALA A 45 7.95 -4.90 4.38
N ALA A 46 8.87 -4.64 5.30
CA ALA A 46 8.86 -3.43 6.13
C ALA A 46 9.14 -2.17 5.30
N ASP A 47 10.12 -2.20 4.40
CA ASP A 47 10.42 -1.11 3.47
C ASP A 47 9.22 -0.81 2.55
N GLU A 48 8.58 -1.85 2.01
CA GLU A 48 7.36 -1.69 1.19
C GLU A 48 6.17 -1.14 1.98
N LEU A 49 6.04 -1.49 3.26
CA LEU A 49 5.01 -0.91 4.13
C LEU A 49 5.28 0.57 4.40
N GLU A 50 6.52 0.93 4.69
CA GLU A 50 6.93 2.32 4.87
C GLU A 50 6.66 3.15 3.61
N ASP A 51 7.02 2.64 2.44
CA ASP A 51 6.78 3.30 1.16
C ASP A 51 5.29 3.47 0.86
N ALA A 52 4.48 2.44 1.15
CA ALA A 52 3.03 2.53 0.98
C ALA A 52 2.40 3.57 1.93
N LEU A 53 2.89 3.67 3.16
CA LEU A 53 2.45 4.67 4.14
C LEU A 53 2.91 6.08 3.75
N ARG A 54 4.14 6.23 3.28
CA ARG A 54 4.69 7.50 2.79
C ARG A 54 3.87 8.01 1.60
N LEU A 55 3.61 7.15 0.62
CA LEU A 55 2.77 7.48 -0.54
C LEU A 55 1.35 7.90 -0.11
N ALA A 56 0.75 7.18 0.85
CA ALA A 56 -0.57 7.54 1.38
C ALA A 56 -0.56 8.95 2.01
N ARG A 57 0.43 9.25 2.87
CA ARG A 57 0.58 10.57 3.51
C ARG A 57 0.82 11.70 2.52
N GLU A 58 1.73 11.51 1.57
CA GLU A 58 2.04 12.49 0.52
C GLU A 58 0.81 12.87 -0.32
N ASN A 59 -0.16 11.96 -0.43
CA ASN A 59 -1.40 12.17 -1.17
C ASN A 59 -2.60 12.51 -0.27
N GLY A 60 -2.37 12.82 1.00
CA GLY A 60 -3.41 13.19 1.96
C GLY A 60 -4.40 12.07 2.27
N VAL A 61 -4.01 10.81 2.05
CA VAL A 61 -4.82 9.64 2.42
C VAL A 61 -4.59 9.38 3.90
N ASP A 62 -5.60 9.66 4.71
CA ASP A 62 -5.55 9.29 6.12
C ASP A 62 -5.70 7.77 6.26
N MET A 63 -4.69 7.19 6.93
CA MET A 63 -4.58 5.78 7.24
C MET A 63 -4.91 5.52 8.71
N GLU A 64 -5.05 6.57 9.52
CA GLU A 64 -5.77 6.51 10.78
C GLU A 64 -7.26 6.51 10.44
N GLY A 65 -7.83 5.31 10.30
CA GLY A 65 -9.28 5.20 10.37
C GLY A 65 -9.72 5.84 11.68
N GLU A 66 -10.53 6.91 11.59
CA GLU A 66 -11.31 7.54 12.66
C GLU A 66 -10.93 7.03 14.06
N ARG A 67 -9.93 7.65 14.69
CA ARG A 67 -9.72 7.49 16.13
C ARG A 67 -10.86 8.27 16.82
N SER A 68 -12.01 7.63 17.02
CA SER A 68 -13.13 8.10 17.85
C SER A 68 -13.50 7.00 18.84
#